data_AF-A0A7S3P491-F1
#
_entry.id   AF-A0A7S3P491-F1
#
_cell.length_a   1.000
_cell.length_b   1.000
_cell.length_c   1.000
_cell.angle_alpha   90.00
_cell.angle_beta   90.00
_cell.angle_gamma   90.00
#
_symmetry.space_group_name_H-M   'P 1'
#
loop_
_entity.id
_entity.type
_entity.pdbx_description
1 polymer ?
#
loop_
_entity_poly.entity_id
_entity_poly.type
_entity_poly.pdbx_seq_one_letter_code
_entity_poly.pdbx_strand_id
1 'polypeptide(L)'
;MVMIQSTTTRYRRDSSWITTAVYTVAVGVGVPLVASWVTPLTLGALTTLRQRIYRNGENTDDSDDDNNNKTTLLTGRVWHTRFHPVRHAFTYPLFMFGVDLDDTDDERLNDKLWPLSLIMKFSTKHHLINGEGGSGNKNDGNGDERPLRERIYTLIHERTSGYLKPTRATHTVWLVTHLEYYGYCFNPVSFYYLFHRETGRMQAIVAEVSNTPWIEMYPYVLHPTSSDKVRYFRTAASNGKDDDGGEEGRAAITNFKFPKNFHVSPFMEMSYTYDWDFSGEDKVYGGDQQQTLYVKTAMRRRQHQQQEQQPDGDDLQFSGTMRLQAAGLDPFMLAWQLARYPSYCLIVQLWIHYEAFWLFVKGVAYQPHPQGAETAASRIIGAAMAPLFELQAWWDGQRRPDQVKTVD
;
A
#
# COMPACT_ATOMS: atom_id res chain seq x y z
N MET A 1 -53.61 -36.66 -33.46
CA MET A 1 -53.30 -35.27 -33.08
C MET A 1 -53.34 -35.20 -31.56
N VAL A 2 -52.21 -35.45 -30.91
CA VAL A 2 -52.07 -35.48 -29.44
C VAL A 2 -50.80 -34.71 -29.11
N MET A 3 -50.95 -33.69 -28.27
CA MET A 3 -49.88 -32.78 -27.82
C MET A 3 -48.88 -33.49 -26.90
N ILE A 4 -47.60 -33.14 -27.05
CA ILE A 4 -46.51 -33.48 -26.13
C ILE A 4 -46.15 -32.21 -25.36
N GLN A 5 -46.25 -32.25 -24.03
CA GLN A 5 -45.59 -31.32 -23.10
C GLN A 5 -44.26 -31.95 -22.64
N SER A 6 -43.18 -31.18 -22.70
CA SER A 6 -41.85 -31.59 -22.22
C SER A 6 -41.64 -31.16 -20.77
N THR A 7 -41.28 -32.10 -19.90
CA THR A 7 -40.77 -31.84 -18.55
C THR A 7 -39.28 -32.17 -18.52
N THR A 8 -38.44 -31.17 -18.24
CA THR A 8 -36.97 -31.31 -18.19
C THR A 8 -36.53 -31.71 -16.78
N THR A 9 -35.99 -32.92 -16.63
CA THR A 9 -35.46 -33.43 -15.35
C THR A 9 -33.96 -33.10 -15.24
N ARG A 10 -33.57 -32.43 -14.14
CA ARG A 10 -32.17 -32.12 -13.77
C ARG A 10 -31.36 -33.41 -13.55
N TYR A 11 -30.18 -33.48 -14.17
CA TYR A 11 -29.21 -34.56 -14.01
C TYR A 11 -28.29 -34.28 -12.80
N ARG A 12 -28.40 -35.10 -11.75
CA ARG A 12 -27.50 -35.12 -10.58
C ARG A 12 -26.34 -36.05 -10.89
N ARG A 13 -25.12 -35.51 -11.03
CA ARG A 13 -23.91 -36.28 -11.39
C ARG A 13 -23.20 -36.72 -10.11
N ASP A 14 -23.43 -37.96 -9.69
CA ASP A 14 -22.75 -38.55 -8.53
C ASP A 14 -21.28 -38.88 -8.85
N SER A 15 -20.38 -38.32 -8.04
CA SER A 15 -18.93 -38.44 -8.14
C SER A 15 -18.39 -39.62 -7.31
N SER A 16 -18.80 -40.85 -7.63
CA SER A 16 -18.26 -42.07 -6.99
C SER A 16 -17.01 -42.63 -7.68
N TRP A 17 -16.68 -42.16 -8.89
CA TRP A 17 -15.60 -42.71 -9.72
C TRP A 17 -14.20 -42.23 -9.33
N ILE A 18 -14.06 -41.08 -8.67
CA ILE A 18 -12.76 -40.51 -8.28
C ILE A 18 -12.17 -41.23 -7.05
N THR A 19 -13.02 -41.68 -6.12
CA THR A 19 -12.59 -42.47 -4.95
C THR A 19 -12.08 -43.86 -5.32
N THR A 20 -12.60 -44.48 -6.39
CA THR A 20 -12.17 -45.81 -6.83
C THR A 20 -10.80 -45.78 -7.53
N ALA A 21 -10.47 -44.71 -8.26
CA ALA A 21 -9.20 -44.62 -9.00
C ALA A 21 -7.96 -44.49 -8.09
N VAL A 22 -8.11 -43.87 -6.92
CA VAL A 22 -6.99 -43.70 -5.95
C VAL A 22 -6.66 -45.01 -5.21
N TYR A 23 -7.63 -45.90 -5.05
CA TYR A 23 -7.42 -47.20 -4.38
C TYR A 23 -6.67 -48.21 -5.25
N THR A 24 -6.82 -48.16 -6.58
CA THR A 24 -6.24 -49.16 -7.49
C THR A 24 -4.74 -48.98 -7.74
N VAL A 25 -4.18 -47.78 -7.54
CA VAL A 25 -2.74 -47.54 -7.76
C VAL A 25 -1.87 -47.95 -6.55
N ALA A 26 -2.45 -48.08 -5.36
CA ALA A 26 -1.70 -48.35 -4.12
C ALA A 26 -1.39 -49.83 -3.85
N VAL A 27 -1.95 -50.78 -4.63
CA VAL A 27 -1.78 -52.23 -4.37
C VAL A 27 -0.62 -52.86 -5.18
N GLY A 28 -0.02 -52.11 -6.12
CA GLY A 28 0.97 -52.67 -7.06
C GLY A 28 2.46 -52.59 -6.67
N VAL A 29 2.83 -51.83 -5.64
CA VAL A 29 4.25 -51.64 -5.26
C VAL A 29 4.40 -51.76 -3.74
N GLY A 30 5.03 -52.84 -3.30
CA GLY A 30 5.25 -53.16 -1.89
C GLY A 30 6.18 -52.16 -1.20
N VAL A 31 5.61 -51.08 -0.66
CA VAL A 31 6.28 -50.17 0.30
C VAL A 31 5.31 -49.90 1.46
N PRO A 32 5.31 -50.72 2.54
CA PRO A 32 4.27 -50.68 3.57
C PRO A 32 4.35 -49.48 4.54
N LEU A 33 5.36 -48.60 4.45
CA LEU A 33 5.63 -47.61 5.50
C LEU A 33 5.39 -46.15 5.12
N VAL A 34 5.22 -45.82 3.83
CA VAL A 34 4.97 -44.42 3.38
C VAL A 34 3.46 -44.14 3.19
N ALA A 35 2.65 -45.17 2.91
CA ALA A 35 1.24 -45.00 2.57
C ALA A 35 0.33 -44.54 3.72
N SER A 36 0.67 -44.82 4.98
CA SER A 36 -0.17 -44.46 6.14
C SER A 36 -0.12 -42.98 6.54
N TRP A 37 0.89 -42.22 6.08
CA TRP A 37 1.02 -40.78 6.36
C TRP A 37 0.52 -39.92 5.20
N VAL A 38 0.68 -40.39 3.96
CA VAL A 38 0.26 -39.66 2.75
C VAL A 38 -1.26 -39.66 2.59
N THR A 39 -1.96 -40.71 3.03
CA THR A 39 -3.42 -40.82 2.90
C THR A 39 -4.21 -39.82 3.76
N PRO A 40 -3.95 -39.62 5.07
CA PRO A 40 -4.68 -38.61 5.85
C PRO A 40 -4.33 -37.18 5.43
N LEU A 41 -3.09 -36.89 5.02
CA LEU A 41 -2.69 -35.56 4.53
C LEU A 41 -3.35 -35.23 3.18
N THR A 42 -3.39 -36.18 2.25
CA THR A 42 -4.06 -35.99 0.95
C THR A 42 -5.58 -35.91 1.11
N LEU A 43 -6.17 -36.72 1.98
CA LEU A 43 -7.60 -36.66 2.27
C LEU A 43 -7.99 -35.36 2.97
N GLY A 44 -7.18 -34.90 3.93
CA GLY A 44 -7.33 -33.60 4.60
C GLY A 44 -7.16 -32.41 3.66
N ALA A 45 -6.20 -32.48 2.73
CA ALA A 45 -6.04 -31.47 1.69
C ALA A 45 -7.22 -31.49 0.70
N LEU A 46 -7.73 -32.67 0.31
CA LEU A 46 -8.88 -32.84 -0.57
C LEU A 46 -10.19 -32.39 0.08
N THR A 47 -10.40 -32.63 1.37
CA THR A 47 -11.58 -32.15 2.10
C THR A 47 -11.52 -30.64 2.30
N THR A 48 -10.35 -30.08 2.62
CA THR A 48 -10.16 -28.62 2.70
C THR A 48 -10.38 -27.96 1.34
N LEU A 49 -9.84 -28.56 0.27
CA LEU A 49 -10.05 -28.12 -1.11
C LEU A 49 -11.53 -28.19 -1.48
N ARG A 50 -12.22 -29.28 -1.14
CA ARG A 50 -13.66 -29.45 -1.38
C ARG A 50 -14.46 -28.40 -0.61
N GLN A 51 -14.26 -28.25 0.69
CA GLN A 51 -14.96 -27.26 1.51
C GLN A 51 -14.76 -25.83 0.99
N ARG A 52 -13.54 -25.48 0.53
CA ARG A 52 -13.25 -24.17 -0.07
C ARG A 52 -13.86 -23.99 -1.46
N ILE A 53 -13.87 -25.01 -2.32
CA ILE A 53 -14.57 -24.95 -3.61
C ILE A 53 -16.08 -24.75 -3.40
N TYR A 54 -16.67 -25.42 -2.41
CA TYR A 54 -18.07 -25.21 -2.05
C TYR A 54 -18.33 -23.79 -1.52
N ARG A 55 -17.47 -23.26 -0.63
CA ARG A 55 -17.58 -21.88 -0.11
C ARG A 55 -17.41 -20.80 -1.19
N ASN A 56 -16.49 -20.99 -2.13
CA ASN A 56 -16.33 -20.08 -3.28
C ASN A 56 -17.50 -20.16 -4.26
N GLY A 57 -18.21 -21.30 -4.35
CA GLY A 57 -19.40 -21.45 -5.17
C GLY A 57 -20.63 -20.71 -4.63
N GLU A 58 -20.80 -20.65 -3.30
CA GLU A 58 -21.90 -19.90 -2.66
C GLU A 58 -21.68 -18.37 -2.71
N ASN A 59 -20.44 -17.90 -2.69
CA ASN A 59 -20.09 -16.46 -2.78
C ASN A 59 -20.21 -15.87 -4.21
N THR A 60 -20.74 -16.60 -5.19
CA THR A 60 -20.90 -16.10 -6.57
C THR A 60 -22.28 -15.49 -6.87
N ASP A 61 -23.23 -15.56 -5.94
CA ASP A 61 -24.50 -14.82 -5.98
C ASP A 61 -24.36 -13.45 -5.26
N ASP A 62 -23.38 -12.63 -5.68
CA ASP A 62 -23.30 -11.20 -5.31
C ASP A 62 -24.15 -10.38 -6.30
N SER A 63 -25.47 -10.59 -6.27
CA SER A 63 -26.44 -9.65 -6.82
C SER A 63 -27.11 -8.95 -5.65
N ASP A 64 -26.61 -7.77 -5.26
CA ASP A 64 -27.34 -6.67 -4.57
C ASP A 64 -26.43 -5.71 -3.75
N ASP A 65 -25.19 -5.43 -4.17
CA ASP A 65 -24.45 -4.29 -3.60
C ASP A 65 -24.00 -3.32 -4.71
N ASP A 66 -24.65 -2.16 -4.78
CA ASP A 66 -24.30 -0.98 -5.60
C ASP A 66 -22.92 -0.38 -5.23
N ASN A 67 -22.12 -1.14 -4.47
CA ASN A 67 -20.82 -0.73 -3.98
C ASN A 67 -19.75 -1.00 -5.04
N ASN A 68 -19.60 -0.04 -5.96
CA ASN A 68 -18.67 -0.09 -7.10
C ASN A 68 -17.17 0.04 -6.72
N ASN A 69 -16.76 -0.38 -5.52
CA ASN A 69 -15.37 -0.39 -5.06
C ASN A 69 -14.87 -1.84 -5.08
N LYS A 70 -14.59 -2.39 -6.25
CA LYS A 70 -14.12 -3.78 -6.31
C LYS A 70 -12.65 -3.82 -5.88
N THR A 71 -12.23 -4.93 -5.30
CA THR A 71 -10.80 -5.14 -5.12
C THR A 71 -10.15 -5.19 -6.52
N THR A 72 -9.13 -4.38 -6.74
CA THR A 72 -8.48 -4.20 -8.04
C THR A 72 -6.97 -4.41 -7.96
N LEU A 73 -6.40 -4.94 -9.02
CA LEU A 73 -4.95 -4.99 -9.21
C LEU A 73 -4.51 -3.68 -9.89
N LEU A 74 -3.65 -2.92 -9.22
CA LEU A 74 -3.10 -1.66 -9.72
C LEU A 74 -1.69 -1.94 -10.25
N THR A 75 -1.42 -1.65 -11.51
CA THR A 75 -0.10 -1.91 -12.13
C THR A 75 0.44 -0.69 -12.85
N GLY A 76 1.74 -0.43 -12.74
CA GLY A 76 2.33 0.72 -13.39
C GLY A 76 3.77 0.95 -12.96
N ARG A 77 4.12 2.20 -12.69
CA ARG A 77 5.51 2.60 -12.40
C ARG A 77 5.58 3.67 -11.34
N VAL A 78 6.72 3.70 -10.66
CA VAL A 78 7.12 4.77 -9.75
C VAL A 78 8.39 5.41 -10.28
N TRP A 79 8.42 6.74 -10.22
CA TRP A 79 9.57 7.57 -10.51
C TRP A 79 9.97 8.30 -9.24
N HIS A 80 11.23 8.17 -8.85
CA HIS A 80 11.82 8.97 -7.80
C HIS A 80 12.87 9.88 -8.40
N THR A 81 12.81 11.16 -8.05
CA THR A 81 13.83 12.13 -8.40
C THR A 81 14.14 12.98 -7.19
N ARG A 82 15.38 12.87 -6.73
CA ARG A 82 16.00 13.84 -5.83
C ARG A 82 16.74 14.86 -6.68
N PHE A 83 16.55 16.14 -6.38
CA PHE A 83 17.16 17.24 -7.14
C PHE A 83 18.43 17.75 -6.45
N HIS A 84 18.40 17.88 -5.11
CA HIS A 84 19.49 18.44 -4.32
C HIS A 84 19.91 17.53 -3.14
N PRO A 85 21.17 17.60 -2.67
CA PRO A 85 22.29 18.38 -3.24
C PRO A 85 22.87 17.77 -4.52
N VAL A 86 22.67 16.46 -4.73
CA VAL A 86 23.07 15.74 -5.94
C VAL A 86 21.82 15.16 -6.59
N ARG A 87 21.68 15.38 -7.91
CA ARG A 87 20.58 14.79 -8.66
C ARG A 87 20.72 13.26 -8.69
N HIS A 88 19.68 12.57 -8.25
CA HIS A 88 19.61 11.12 -8.25
C HIS A 88 18.18 10.72 -8.58
N ALA A 89 17.99 9.98 -9.67
CA ALA A 89 16.69 9.60 -10.14
C ALA A 89 16.69 8.14 -10.60
N PHE A 90 15.61 7.44 -10.30
CA PHE A 90 15.40 6.06 -10.69
C PHE A 90 13.92 5.79 -10.94
N THR A 91 13.63 4.72 -11.67
CA THR A 91 12.27 4.34 -12.04
C THR A 91 12.15 2.82 -12.06
N TYR A 92 11.10 2.30 -11.45
CA TYR A 92 10.85 0.87 -11.38
C TYR A 92 9.37 0.54 -11.55
N PRO A 93 9.04 -0.66 -12.08
CA PRO A 93 7.66 -1.11 -12.16
C PRO A 93 7.11 -1.35 -10.76
N LEU A 94 5.83 -1.01 -10.56
CA LEU A 94 5.10 -1.20 -9.31
C LEU A 94 3.76 -1.86 -9.58
N PHE A 95 3.37 -2.78 -8.71
CA PHE A 95 1.98 -3.19 -8.59
C PHE A 95 1.52 -3.15 -7.14
N MET A 96 0.28 -2.73 -6.91
CA MET A 96 -0.36 -2.64 -5.61
C MET A 96 -1.79 -3.18 -5.72
N PHE A 97 -2.46 -3.33 -4.60
CA PHE A 97 -3.86 -3.74 -4.54
C PHE A 97 -4.69 -2.57 -4.03
N GLY A 98 -5.77 -2.28 -4.73
CA GLY A 98 -6.86 -1.45 -4.22
C GLY A 98 -7.87 -2.37 -3.56
N VAL A 99 -8.08 -2.25 -2.26
CA VAL A 99 -8.91 -3.14 -1.43
C VAL A 99 -10.07 -2.34 -0.85
N ASP A 100 -11.30 -2.81 -1.04
CA ASP A 100 -12.46 -2.22 -0.37
C ASP A 100 -12.66 -2.81 1.02
N LEU A 101 -12.44 -1.98 2.04
CA LEU A 101 -12.55 -2.39 3.44
C LEU A 101 -14.00 -2.59 3.91
N ASP A 102 -15.01 -2.37 3.07
CA ASP A 102 -16.39 -2.75 3.39
C ASP A 102 -16.71 -4.21 3.12
N ASP A 103 -16.13 -4.75 2.03
CA ASP A 103 -16.34 -6.12 1.54
C ASP A 103 -15.31 -7.10 2.13
N THR A 104 -14.13 -6.62 2.50
CA THR A 104 -13.02 -7.49 2.92
C THR A 104 -12.67 -7.38 4.39
N ASP A 105 -12.96 -8.45 5.14
CA ASP A 105 -12.14 -8.85 6.29
C ASP A 105 -11.00 -9.76 5.78
N ASP A 106 -9.94 -9.96 6.58
CA ASP A 106 -8.74 -10.74 6.19
C ASP A 106 -9.13 -12.08 5.52
N GLU A 107 -10.11 -12.80 6.06
CA GLU A 107 -10.54 -14.09 5.53
C GLU A 107 -11.20 -14.01 4.16
N ARG A 108 -12.07 -13.02 3.93
CA ARG A 108 -12.85 -12.90 2.69
C ARG A 108 -11.98 -12.59 1.49
N LEU A 109 -11.03 -11.65 1.63
CA LEU A 109 -10.12 -11.34 0.54
C LEU A 109 -9.18 -12.52 0.27
N ASN A 110 -8.68 -13.16 1.32
CA ASN A 110 -7.80 -14.31 1.18
C ASN A 110 -8.50 -15.52 0.52
N ASP A 111 -9.81 -15.69 0.70
CA ASP A 111 -10.58 -16.69 -0.05
C ASP A 111 -10.68 -16.37 -1.54
N LYS A 112 -10.95 -15.11 -1.89
CA LYS A 112 -10.98 -14.63 -3.28
C LYS A 112 -9.64 -14.83 -3.98
N LEU A 113 -8.54 -14.78 -3.23
CA LEU A 113 -7.18 -15.00 -3.71
C LEU A 113 -6.77 -16.49 -3.76
N TRP A 114 -7.60 -17.43 -3.35
CA TRP A 114 -7.24 -18.85 -3.40
C TRP A 114 -6.99 -19.32 -4.85
N PRO A 115 -5.92 -20.10 -5.12
CA PRO A 115 -4.94 -20.68 -4.18
C PRO A 115 -3.71 -19.80 -3.90
N LEU A 116 -3.59 -18.64 -4.54
CA LEU A 116 -2.47 -17.71 -4.33
C LEU A 116 -2.38 -17.20 -2.89
N SER A 117 -3.48 -17.26 -2.14
CA SER A 117 -3.55 -16.93 -0.71
C SER A 117 -2.55 -17.69 0.18
N LEU A 118 -1.99 -18.82 -0.28
CA LEU A 118 -0.93 -19.56 0.41
C LEU A 118 0.40 -18.81 0.45
N ILE A 119 0.67 -17.98 -0.56
CA ILE A 119 1.93 -17.25 -0.74
C ILE A 119 1.73 -15.73 -0.82
N MET A 120 0.49 -15.26 -0.95
CA MET A 120 0.13 -13.85 -1.05
C MET A 120 -1.18 -13.61 -0.29
N LYS A 121 -1.16 -12.93 0.85
CA LYS A 121 -2.37 -12.69 1.65
C LYS A 121 -2.50 -11.25 2.12
N PHE A 122 -3.72 -10.78 2.23
CA PHE A 122 -4.02 -9.55 2.94
C PHE A 122 -3.97 -9.80 4.45
N SER A 123 -3.37 -8.88 5.19
CA SER A 123 -3.38 -8.92 6.65
C SER A 123 -3.41 -7.51 7.23
N THR A 124 -4.47 -7.24 7.98
CA THR A 124 -4.68 -5.97 8.68
C THR A 124 -3.63 -5.66 9.75
N LYS A 125 -2.88 -6.67 10.23
CA LYS A 125 -1.82 -6.50 11.24
C LYS A 125 -0.67 -5.58 10.81
N HIS A 126 -0.49 -5.38 9.50
CA HIS A 126 0.56 -4.54 8.92
C HIS A 126 0.14 -3.06 8.81
N HIS A 127 -1.00 -2.69 9.38
CA HIS A 127 -1.62 -1.38 9.25
C HIS A 127 -1.92 -0.77 10.62
N LEU A 128 -1.64 0.53 10.76
CA LEU A 128 -1.77 1.33 11.97
C LEU A 128 -1.10 0.67 13.19
N ILE A 129 0.16 0.26 13.03
CA ILE A 129 0.83 -0.61 14.01
C ILE A 129 1.09 0.06 15.37
N ASN A 130 1.03 1.40 15.48
CA ASN A 130 1.25 2.09 16.76
C ASN A 130 -0.04 2.23 17.58
N GLY A 131 -1.11 1.54 17.19
CA GLY A 131 -2.40 1.57 17.88
C GLY A 131 -3.25 2.79 17.55
N GLU A 132 -2.96 3.50 16.46
CA GLU A 132 -3.80 4.60 15.99
C GLU A 132 -5.22 4.14 15.66
N GLY A 133 -6.18 5.02 15.89
CA GLY A 133 -7.60 4.70 15.80
C GLY A 133 -8.06 3.67 16.83
N GLY A 134 -7.19 3.29 17.78
CA GLY A 134 -7.41 2.34 18.87
C GLY A 134 -8.29 2.85 19.99
N SER A 135 -8.87 1.96 20.81
CA SER A 135 -9.77 2.31 21.93
C SER A 135 -9.06 2.98 23.13
N GLY A 136 -7.87 3.57 22.93
CA GLY A 136 -7.12 4.28 23.98
C GLY A 136 -6.42 3.39 25.01
N ASN A 137 -6.70 2.09 25.08
CA ASN A 137 -6.04 1.18 26.04
C ASN A 137 -4.76 0.56 25.44
N LYS A 138 -3.64 1.31 25.50
CA LYS A 138 -2.33 0.89 24.96
C LYS A 138 -1.63 -0.24 25.74
N ASN A 139 -2.22 -0.71 26.85
CA ASN A 139 -1.56 -1.63 27.79
C ASN A 139 -1.97 -3.10 27.66
N ASP A 140 -2.97 -3.42 26.86
CA ASP A 140 -3.33 -4.81 26.61
C ASP A 140 -2.54 -5.25 25.38
N GLY A 141 -1.50 -6.08 25.55
CA GLY A 141 -0.68 -6.64 24.48
C GLY A 141 -1.42 -7.54 23.49
N ASN A 142 -2.75 -7.46 23.44
CA ASN A 142 -3.62 -8.05 22.46
C ASN A 142 -4.02 -6.92 21.50
N GLY A 143 -3.65 -7.03 20.22
CA GLY A 143 -3.92 -5.98 19.22
C GLY A 143 -5.41 -5.59 19.21
N ASP A 144 -5.71 -4.34 18.82
CA ASP A 144 -7.09 -3.87 18.68
C ASP A 144 -7.87 -4.79 17.73
N GLU A 145 -8.79 -5.59 18.29
CA GLU A 145 -9.56 -6.61 17.55
C GLU A 145 -10.59 -6.01 16.58
N ARG A 146 -10.75 -4.68 16.57
CA ARG A 146 -11.69 -4.01 15.67
C ARG A 146 -11.22 -4.07 14.21
N PRO A 147 -12.16 -4.17 13.25
CA PRO A 147 -11.85 -4.11 11.84
C PRO A 147 -11.04 -2.85 11.47
N LEU A 148 -10.06 -2.98 10.57
CA LEU A 148 -9.20 -1.87 10.14
C LEU A 148 -10.00 -0.64 9.67
N ARG A 149 -11.13 -0.85 9.00
CA ARG A 149 -12.07 0.21 8.61
C ARG A 149 -12.50 1.09 9.79
N GLU A 150 -12.86 0.48 10.92
CA GLU A 150 -13.34 1.21 12.11
C GLU A 150 -12.21 1.97 12.79
N ARG A 151 -11.01 1.40 12.78
CA ARG A 151 -9.79 2.09 13.25
C ARG A 151 -9.50 3.32 12.40
N ILE A 152 -9.64 3.21 11.07
CA ILE A 152 -9.50 4.36 10.16
C ILE A 152 -10.59 5.41 10.40
N TYR A 153 -11.86 5.01 10.60
CA TYR A 153 -12.94 5.94 10.96
C TYR A 153 -12.65 6.70 12.25
N THR A 154 -12.19 5.99 13.28
CA THR A 154 -11.79 6.58 14.56
C THR A 154 -10.64 7.57 14.38
N LEU A 155 -9.59 7.17 13.66
CA LEU A 155 -8.44 8.04 13.38
C LEU A 155 -8.86 9.32 12.65
N ILE A 156 -9.68 9.22 11.60
CA ILE A 156 -10.16 10.39 10.84
C ILE A 156 -11.00 11.30 11.75
N HIS A 157 -11.88 10.71 12.55
CA HIS A 157 -12.69 11.46 13.50
C HIS A 157 -11.82 12.25 14.50
N GLU A 158 -10.84 11.60 15.11
CA GLU A 158 -9.92 12.21 16.08
C GLU A 158 -9.08 13.32 15.44
N ARG A 159 -8.42 13.03 14.31
CA ARG A 159 -7.51 13.97 13.64
C ARG A 159 -8.23 15.17 13.06
N THR A 160 -9.51 15.04 12.69
CA THR A 160 -10.33 16.16 12.22
C THR A 160 -11.06 16.91 13.33
N SER A 161 -10.71 16.66 14.60
CA SER A 161 -11.35 17.26 15.79
C SER A 161 -12.88 17.06 15.79
N GLY A 162 -13.33 15.91 15.31
CA GLY A 162 -14.72 15.51 15.24
C GLY A 162 -15.54 16.14 14.11
N TYR A 163 -14.90 16.89 13.19
CA TYR A 163 -15.57 17.45 12.02
C TYR A 163 -16.10 16.36 11.08
N LEU A 164 -15.27 15.37 10.75
CA LEU A 164 -15.73 14.17 10.06
C LEU A 164 -16.17 13.12 11.08
N LYS A 165 -17.33 12.50 10.83
CA LYS A 165 -17.88 11.41 11.64
C LYS A 165 -18.23 10.23 10.73
N PRO A 166 -17.22 9.61 10.11
CA PRO A 166 -17.48 8.55 9.14
C PRO A 166 -18.07 7.32 9.85
N THR A 167 -19.10 6.75 9.24
CA THR A 167 -19.73 5.50 9.67
C THR A 167 -19.89 4.58 8.48
N ARG A 168 -20.07 3.27 8.73
CA ARG A 168 -20.30 2.31 7.65
C ARG A 168 -21.52 2.68 6.79
N ALA A 169 -22.55 3.32 7.36
CA ALA A 169 -23.73 3.74 6.60
C ALA A 169 -23.49 4.92 5.67
N THR A 170 -22.53 5.79 5.99
CA THR A 170 -22.31 7.06 5.27
C THR A 170 -21.08 7.03 4.38
N HIS A 171 -20.09 6.20 4.73
CA HIS A 171 -18.79 6.17 4.08
C HIS A 171 -18.32 4.75 3.75
N THR A 172 -17.37 4.70 2.83
CA THR A 172 -16.60 3.52 2.43
C THR A 172 -15.12 3.88 2.38
N VAL A 173 -14.25 2.90 2.59
CA VAL A 173 -12.78 3.10 2.57
C VAL A 173 -12.15 2.18 1.54
N TRP A 174 -11.46 2.78 0.58
CA TRP A 174 -10.65 2.05 -0.39
C TRP A 174 -9.16 2.20 -0.06
N LEU A 175 -8.49 1.08 0.17
CA LEU A 175 -7.09 0.99 0.59
C LEU A 175 -6.19 0.61 -0.58
N VAL A 176 -5.24 1.46 -0.92
CA VAL A 176 -4.15 1.16 -1.86
C VAL A 176 -2.91 0.74 -1.08
N THR A 177 -2.54 -0.54 -1.19
CA THR A 177 -1.46 -1.14 -0.38
C THR A 177 -0.79 -2.34 -1.07
N HIS A 178 0.36 -2.80 -0.57
CA HIS A 178 0.85 -4.15 -0.84
C HIS A 178 0.22 -5.17 0.09
N LEU A 179 0.12 -6.41 -0.42
CA LEU A 179 -0.20 -7.58 0.38
C LEU A 179 1.05 -8.17 1.03
N GLU A 180 0.86 -9.14 1.91
CA GLU A 180 1.95 -9.97 2.43
C GLU A 180 2.32 -11.02 1.38
N TYR A 181 3.59 -11.10 0.99
CA TYR A 181 4.11 -12.11 0.07
C TYR A 181 5.12 -13.00 0.81
N TYR A 182 4.90 -14.31 0.81
CA TYR A 182 5.76 -15.30 1.49
C TYR A 182 6.03 -14.97 2.97
N GLY A 183 5.05 -14.41 3.68
CA GLY A 183 5.22 -14.02 5.08
C GLY A 183 5.81 -12.62 5.29
N TYR A 184 6.21 -11.94 4.22
CA TYR A 184 6.87 -10.63 4.27
C TYR A 184 6.01 -9.53 3.64
N CYS A 185 5.86 -8.41 4.36
CA CYS A 185 5.13 -7.24 3.91
C CYS A 185 6.03 -6.01 3.99
N PHE A 186 6.01 -5.18 2.95
CA PHE A 186 6.77 -3.95 2.88
C PHE A 186 5.92 -2.86 2.23
N ASN A 187 5.40 -1.94 3.05
CA ASN A 187 4.58 -0.81 2.62
C ASN A 187 5.26 0.51 2.99
N PRO A 188 6.04 1.15 2.09
CA PRO A 188 6.60 2.49 2.32
C PRO A 188 5.50 3.52 2.58
N VAL A 189 4.40 3.39 1.84
CA VAL A 189 3.20 4.18 2.00
C VAL A 189 1.97 3.38 1.60
N SER A 190 0.91 3.50 2.38
CA SER A 190 -0.43 2.99 2.07
C SER A 190 -1.42 4.16 2.07
N PHE A 191 -2.34 4.18 1.10
CA PHE A 191 -3.31 5.26 0.95
C PHE A 191 -4.72 4.76 1.21
N TYR A 192 -5.41 5.36 2.16
CA TYR A 192 -6.82 5.10 2.45
C TYR A 192 -7.66 6.25 1.91
N TYR A 193 -8.50 5.98 0.93
CA TYR A 193 -9.43 6.95 0.37
C TYR A 193 -10.78 6.80 1.05
N LEU A 194 -11.23 7.85 1.73
CA LEU A 194 -12.55 7.93 2.34
C LEU A 194 -13.53 8.55 1.35
N PHE A 195 -14.54 7.79 0.93
CA PHE A 195 -15.60 8.28 0.04
C PHE A 195 -16.94 8.34 0.77
N HIS A 196 -17.73 9.37 0.47
CA HIS A 196 -19.13 9.42 0.87
C HIS A 196 -19.96 8.49 -0.01
N ARG A 197 -20.82 7.66 0.57
CA ARG A 197 -21.60 6.67 -0.18
C ARG A 197 -22.60 7.31 -1.15
N GLU A 198 -23.38 8.27 -0.68
CA GLU A 198 -24.47 8.84 -1.48
C GLU A 198 -23.98 9.73 -2.63
N THR A 199 -22.85 10.41 -2.43
CA THR A 199 -22.35 11.38 -3.41
C THR A 199 -21.19 10.82 -4.22
N GLY A 200 -20.59 9.71 -3.79
CA GLY A 200 -19.36 9.15 -4.36
C GLY A 200 -18.14 10.04 -4.14
N ARG A 201 -18.24 11.20 -3.51
CA ARG A 201 -17.13 12.16 -3.44
C ARG A 201 -16.09 11.73 -2.41
N MET A 202 -14.83 11.87 -2.76
CA MET A 202 -13.70 11.74 -1.83
C MET A 202 -13.77 12.85 -0.79
N GLN A 203 -13.80 12.47 0.49
CA GLN A 203 -13.82 13.43 1.59
C GLN A 203 -12.45 13.61 2.24
N ALA A 204 -11.66 12.54 2.35
CA ALA A 204 -10.33 12.60 2.96
C ALA A 204 -9.44 11.49 2.39
N ILE A 205 -8.14 11.68 2.49
CA ILE A 205 -7.14 10.64 2.25
C ILE A 205 -6.35 10.46 3.55
N VAL A 206 -6.13 9.22 3.98
CA VAL A 206 -5.12 8.91 4.99
C VAL A 206 -3.90 8.35 4.29
N ALA A 207 -2.76 9.00 4.46
CA ALA A 207 -1.49 8.49 3.99
C ALA A 207 -0.70 7.92 5.16
N GLU A 208 -0.73 6.60 5.28
CA GLU A 208 0.08 5.86 6.25
C GLU A 208 1.49 5.70 5.69
N VAL A 209 2.44 6.43 6.27
CA VAL A 209 3.83 6.37 5.85
C VAL A 209 4.61 5.53 6.84
N SER A 210 5.35 4.54 6.36
CA SER A 210 6.15 3.65 7.19
C SER A 210 7.63 3.97 7.11
N ASN A 211 8.30 3.99 8.24
CA ASN A 211 9.74 4.11 8.33
C ASN A 211 10.38 2.75 8.64
N THR A 212 10.93 2.13 7.61
CA THR A 212 11.81 0.96 7.73
C THR A 212 13.25 1.43 7.63
N PRO A 213 14.18 1.05 8.53
CA PRO A 213 14.20 -0.09 9.46
C PRO A 213 13.62 0.12 10.87
N TRP A 214 13.01 1.27 11.17
CA TRP A 214 12.60 1.61 12.54
C TRP A 214 11.27 1.01 12.99
N ILE A 215 10.50 0.42 12.06
CA ILE A 215 9.17 -0.18 12.34
C ILE A 215 8.27 0.86 13.03
N GLU A 216 8.35 2.09 12.53
CA GLU A 216 7.46 3.18 12.94
C GLU A 216 6.53 3.49 11.77
N MET A 217 5.30 3.88 12.09
CA MET A 217 4.35 4.39 11.11
C MET A 217 3.84 5.77 11.52
N TYR A 218 3.43 6.56 10.55
CA TYR A 218 2.71 7.80 10.81
C TYR A 218 1.60 7.98 9.78
N PRO A 219 0.32 7.93 10.21
CA PRO A 219 -0.80 8.20 9.34
C PRO A 219 -1.10 9.71 9.30
N TYR A 220 -0.82 10.34 8.15
CA TYR A 220 -1.25 11.71 7.86
C TYR A 220 -2.70 11.71 7.42
N VAL A 221 -3.56 12.48 8.09
CA VAL A 221 -4.95 12.67 7.65
C VAL A 221 -5.02 13.92 6.78
N LEU A 222 -5.16 13.72 5.47
CA LEU A 222 -5.22 14.77 4.46
C LEU A 222 -6.64 15.33 4.36
N HIS A 223 -6.92 16.30 5.22
CA HIS A 223 -8.18 17.05 5.25
C HIS A 223 -7.92 18.46 5.81
N PRO A 224 -8.60 19.53 5.33
CA PRO A 224 -8.36 20.91 5.80
C PRO A 224 -8.51 21.12 7.30
N THR A 225 -9.40 20.36 7.96
CA THR A 225 -9.62 20.44 9.41
C THR A 225 -8.75 19.48 10.21
N SER A 226 -7.82 18.77 9.56
CA SER A 226 -6.90 17.86 10.22
C SER A 226 -5.90 18.60 11.11
N SER A 227 -5.56 18.00 12.26
CA SER A 227 -4.47 18.44 13.13
C SER A 227 -3.11 18.49 12.43
N ASP A 228 -2.97 17.83 11.28
CA ASP A 228 -1.78 17.82 10.43
C ASP A 228 -1.54 19.15 9.67
N LYS A 229 -2.37 20.18 9.87
CA LYS A 229 -2.24 21.54 9.28
C LYS A 229 -2.19 21.51 7.75
N VAL A 230 -3.11 20.75 7.16
CA VAL A 230 -3.16 20.52 5.71
C VAL A 230 -3.87 21.67 5.01
N ARG A 231 -3.23 22.25 3.99
CA ARG A 231 -3.87 23.13 3.02
C ARG A 231 -4.35 22.32 1.83
N TYR A 232 -5.52 22.67 1.31
CA TYR A 232 -6.21 21.95 0.25
C TYR A 232 -6.40 22.88 -0.96
N PHE A 233 -6.04 22.39 -2.14
CA PHE A 233 -6.26 23.06 -3.41
C PHE A 233 -6.88 22.09 -4.39
N ARG A 234 -7.82 22.58 -5.19
CA ARG A 234 -8.53 21.78 -6.18
C ARG A 234 -8.32 22.37 -7.56
N THR A 235 -7.91 21.52 -8.49
CA THR A 235 -7.83 21.84 -9.92
C THR A 235 -8.86 21.00 -10.64
N ALA A 236 -9.89 21.65 -11.17
CA ALA A 236 -10.93 20.98 -11.95
C ALA A 236 -10.34 20.31 -13.19
N ALA A 237 -10.99 19.23 -13.64
CA ALA A 237 -10.63 18.60 -14.90
C ALA A 237 -10.70 19.62 -16.04
N SER A 238 -9.70 19.63 -16.91
CA SER A 238 -9.64 20.52 -18.06
C SER A 238 -9.49 19.72 -19.33
N ASN A 239 -10.29 20.05 -20.34
CA ASN A 239 -10.09 19.59 -21.71
C ASN A 239 -8.95 20.42 -22.33
N GLY A 240 -7.73 20.23 -21.84
CA GLY A 240 -6.52 20.84 -22.36
C GLY A 240 -5.75 19.83 -23.20
N LYS A 241 -5.17 20.29 -24.31
CA LYS A 241 -4.20 19.53 -25.09
C LYS A 241 -2.90 19.52 -24.30
N ASP A 242 -2.39 18.36 -23.92
CA ASP A 242 -1.07 18.28 -23.28
C ASP A 242 0.01 18.77 -24.27
N ASP A 243 1.06 19.44 -23.77
CA ASP A 243 2.21 19.93 -24.59
C ASP A 243 2.95 18.80 -25.34
N ASP A 244 2.67 17.53 -25.00
CA ASP A 244 3.17 16.32 -25.65
C ASP A 244 2.23 15.75 -26.75
N GLY A 245 1.19 16.49 -27.18
CA GLY A 245 0.40 16.16 -28.37
C GLY A 245 -0.61 15.01 -28.21
N GLY A 246 -0.86 14.55 -26.98
CA GLY A 246 -1.93 13.59 -26.68
C GLY A 246 -3.25 14.28 -26.33
N GLU A 247 -4.36 13.80 -26.90
CA GLU A 247 -5.74 14.21 -26.54
C GLU A 247 -6.26 13.44 -25.31
N GLU A 248 -5.50 13.44 -24.19
CA GLU A 248 -6.02 12.93 -22.91
C GLU A 248 -6.49 14.12 -22.06
N GLY A 249 -7.81 14.22 -21.83
CA GLY A 249 -8.36 15.21 -20.90
C GLY A 249 -7.72 15.05 -19.52
N ARG A 250 -7.22 16.16 -18.93
CA ARG A 250 -6.53 16.11 -17.64
C ARG A 250 -7.56 15.88 -16.54
N ALA A 251 -7.50 14.71 -15.89
CA ALA A 251 -8.37 14.37 -14.76
C ALA A 251 -8.25 15.42 -13.64
N ALA A 252 -9.31 15.58 -12.84
CA ALA A 252 -9.29 16.50 -11.70
C ALA A 252 -8.20 16.08 -10.70
N ILE A 253 -7.44 17.07 -10.20
CA ILE A 253 -6.33 16.88 -9.27
C ILE A 253 -6.67 17.58 -7.96
N THR A 254 -6.55 16.82 -6.87
CA THR A 254 -6.59 17.35 -5.52
C THR A 254 -5.18 17.47 -4.98
N ASN A 255 -4.79 18.67 -4.55
CA ASN A 255 -3.48 18.97 -3.99
C ASN A 255 -3.57 19.23 -2.47
N PHE A 256 -2.63 18.66 -1.73
CA PHE A 256 -2.49 18.81 -0.28
C PHE A 256 -1.09 19.30 0.08
N LYS A 257 -1.00 20.42 0.80
CA LYS A 257 0.27 20.96 1.33
C LYS A 257 0.30 20.91 2.85
N PHE A 258 1.31 20.25 3.43
CA PHE A 258 1.40 20.04 4.89
C PHE A 258 2.85 19.85 5.35
N PRO A 259 3.18 20.19 6.61
CA PRO A 259 4.54 20.02 7.13
C PRO A 259 4.93 18.54 7.26
N LYS A 260 6.19 18.22 6.94
CA LYS A 260 6.76 16.89 7.22
C LYS A 260 7.00 16.74 8.72
N ASN A 261 6.23 15.86 9.35
CA ASN A 261 6.31 15.57 10.78
C ASN A 261 6.85 14.16 11.11
N PHE A 262 7.26 13.39 10.09
CA PHE A 262 7.74 12.02 10.25
C PHE A 262 9.05 11.80 9.47
N HIS A 263 10.03 11.16 10.12
CA HIS A 263 11.34 10.91 9.56
C HIS A 263 11.35 9.56 8.85
N VAL A 264 11.58 9.54 7.54
CA VAL A 264 11.44 8.33 6.70
C VAL A 264 12.68 7.99 5.89
N SER A 265 13.63 8.92 5.80
CA SER A 265 14.85 8.72 5.03
C SER A 265 16.02 9.38 5.76
N PRO A 266 17.10 8.65 6.02
CA PRO A 266 18.30 9.19 6.65
C PRO A 266 19.05 10.17 5.76
N PHE A 267 18.57 10.45 4.54
CA PHE A 267 19.19 11.43 3.66
C PHE A 267 18.27 12.64 3.44
N MET A 268 17.20 12.79 4.25
CA MET A 268 16.23 13.87 4.14
C MET A 268 15.88 14.45 5.52
N GLU A 269 16.22 15.71 5.72
CA GLU A 269 15.87 16.50 6.92
C GLU A 269 14.35 16.57 7.20
N MET A 270 14.01 17.04 8.40
CA MET A 270 12.62 17.31 8.80
C MET A 270 12.10 18.68 8.35
N SER A 271 13.00 19.55 7.87
CA SER A 271 12.75 20.94 7.46
C SER A 271 12.00 21.10 6.13
N TYR A 272 11.15 20.13 5.77
CA TYR A 272 10.41 20.11 4.50
C TYR A 272 8.90 20.29 4.68
N THR A 273 8.27 20.77 3.62
CA THR A 273 6.82 20.77 3.44
C THR A 273 6.49 19.79 2.32
N TYR A 274 5.53 18.90 2.58
CA TYR A 274 4.96 18.02 1.58
C TYR A 274 3.98 18.78 0.70
N ASP A 275 4.01 18.48 -0.60
CA ASP A 275 3.16 19.05 -1.64
C ASP A 275 2.68 17.88 -2.51
N TRP A 276 1.49 17.34 -2.21
CA TRP A 276 1.04 16.05 -2.72
C TRP A 276 -0.20 16.20 -3.59
N ASP A 277 -0.11 15.71 -4.82
CA ASP A 277 -1.20 15.66 -5.80
C ASP A 277 -1.78 14.25 -5.87
N PHE A 278 -3.11 14.17 -5.89
CA PHE A 278 -3.87 12.94 -6.08
C PHE A 278 -4.86 13.13 -7.23
N SER A 279 -4.91 12.17 -8.15
CA SER A 279 -5.95 12.13 -9.17
C SER A 279 -7.23 11.47 -8.66
N GLY A 280 -8.36 11.93 -9.18
CA GLY A 280 -9.66 11.29 -8.95
C GLY A 280 -10.32 11.89 -7.71
N GLU A 281 -11.46 12.53 -7.93
CA GLU A 281 -12.27 13.15 -6.87
C GLU A 281 -13.47 12.29 -6.48
N ASP A 282 -13.93 11.44 -7.39
CA ASP A 282 -15.16 10.68 -7.25
C ASP A 282 -14.85 9.18 -7.28
N LYS A 283 -15.72 8.42 -6.61
CA LYS A 283 -15.67 6.97 -6.47
C LYS A 283 -15.87 6.32 -7.84
N VAL A 284 -14.78 5.91 -8.48
CA VAL A 284 -14.84 5.23 -9.78
C VAL A 284 -13.90 4.01 -9.86
N TYR A 285 -13.65 3.35 -8.74
CA TYR A 285 -12.81 2.14 -8.70
C TYR A 285 -13.63 0.85 -8.88
N GLY A 286 -14.17 0.62 -10.07
CA GLY A 286 -14.93 -0.60 -10.35
C GLY A 286 -15.80 -0.61 -11.61
N GLY A 287 -15.89 0.50 -12.35
CA GLY A 287 -16.54 0.51 -13.67
C GLY A 287 -15.65 -0.07 -14.78
N ASP A 288 -16.25 -0.44 -15.91
CA ASP A 288 -15.59 -1.00 -17.11
C ASP A 288 -14.52 -0.09 -17.77
N GLN A 289 -14.32 1.12 -17.25
CA GLN A 289 -13.30 2.04 -17.75
C GLN A 289 -11.99 1.84 -16.98
N GLN A 290 -10.93 1.47 -17.70
CA GLN A 290 -9.56 1.41 -17.19
C GLN A 290 -9.16 2.76 -16.59
N GLN A 291 -9.09 2.83 -15.27
CA GLN A 291 -8.74 4.06 -14.56
C GLN A 291 -7.28 4.11 -14.19
N THR A 292 -6.71 5.31 -14.23
CA THR A 292 -5.33 5.55 -13.78
C THR A 292 -5.35 6.25 -12.43
N LEU A 293 -4.83 5.57 -11.41
CA LEU A 293 -4.43 6.19 -10.15
C LEU A 293 -3.10 6.91 -10.34
N TYR A 294 -3.11 8.21 -10.11
CA TYR A 294 -1.93 9.07 -10.12
C TYR A 294 -1.75 9.73 -8.75
N VAL A 295 -0.57 9.54 -8.19
CA VAL A 295 -0.13 10.17 -6.95
C VAL A 295 1.22 10.79 -7.20
N LYS A 296 1.35 12.10 -6.99
CA LYS A 296 2.65 12.79 -7.02
C LYS A 296 2.91 13.39 -5.67
N THR A 297 3.98 12.95 -5.05
CA THR A 297 4.50 13.48 -3.79
C THR A 297 5.68 14.38 -4.11
N ALA A 298 5.67 15.60 -3.60
CA ALA A 298 6.81 16.49 -3.65
C ALA A 298 7.22 16.91 -2.24
N MET A 299 8.51 17.15 -2.04
CA MET A 299 9.07 17.78 -0.85
C MET A 299 9.74 19.08 -1.26
N ARG A 300 9.33 20.17 -0.62
CA ARG A 300 9.91 21.50 -0.79
C ARG A 300 10.54 21.97 0.52
N ARG A 301 11.67 22.69 0.47
CA ARG A 301 12.27 23.24 1.70
C ARG A 301 11.31 24.25 2.33
N ARG A 302 11.23 24.22 3.65
CA ARG A 302 10.38 25.14 4.39
C ARG A 302 11.08 26.49 4.43
N GLN A 303 10.62 27.45 3.63
CA GLN A 303 11.15 28.80 3.68
C GLN A 303 10.79 29.44 5.03
N HIS A 304 11.78 30.00 5.72
CA HIS A 304 11.54 30.87 6.87
C HIS A 304 10.85 32.15 6.37
N GLN A 305 9.81 32.59 7.09
CA GLN A 305 8.87 33.69 6.76
C GLN A 305 9.50 35.07 6.42
N GLN A 306 10.82 35.23 6.36
CA GLN A 306 11.48 36.52 6.12
C GLN A 306 11.90 36.79 4.67
N GLN A 307 11.67 35.87 3.72
CA GLN A 307 11.97 36.09 2.29
C GLN A 307 10.77 35.76 1.39
N GLU A 308 9.67 36.50 1.54
CA GLU A 308 8.46 36.37 0.70
C GLU A 308 8.55 37.09 -0.66
N GLN A 309 9.73 37.47 -1.14
CA GLN A 309 9.89 38.27 -2.37
C GLN A 309 10.64 37.60 -3.53
N GLN A 310 10.89 36.29 -3.49
CA GLN A 310 11.41 35.57 -4.66
C GLN A 310 10.33 34.72 -5.32
N PRO A 311 10.04 34.93 -6.62
CA PRO A 311 9.03 34.17 -7.34
C PRO A 311 9.52 32.73 -7.52
N ASP A 312 8.77 31.78 -6.94
CA ASP A 312 8.72 30.33 -7.22
C ASP A 312 10.02 29.70 -7.79
N GLY A 313 11.14 30.00 -7.13
CA GLY A 313 12.42 29.39 -7.42
C GLY A 313 12.39 27.92 -6.99
N ASP A 314 12.98 27.06 -7.81
CA ASP A 314 13.02 25.59 -7.77
C ASP A 314 13.51 25.01 -6.42
N ASP A 315 12.70 25.15 -5.37
CA ASP A 315 12.97 24.60 -4.04
C ASP A 315 12.44 23.16 -3.90
N LEU A 316 12.26 22.49 -5.04
CA LEU A 316 11.85 21.10 -5.10
C LEU A 316 13.05 20.22 -4.75
N GLN A 317 12.99 19.58 -3.59
CA GLN A 317 14.10 18.78 -3.07
C GLN A 317 13.97 17.32 -3.53
N PHE A 318 12.73 16.85 -3.59
CA PHE A 318 12.38 15.50 -4.00
C PHE A 318 11.00 15.46 -4.65
N SER A 319 10.85 14.60 -5.65
CA SER A 319 9.57 14.22 -6.24
C SER A 319 9.49 12.69 -6.34
N GLY A 320 8.38 12.13 -5.87
CA GLY A 320 7.99 10.75 -6.06
C GLY A 320 6.66 10.71 -6.80
N THR A 321 6.66 10.21 -8.03
CA THR A 321 5.45 10.09 -8.85
C THR A 321 5.10 8.62 -9.01
N MET A 322 3.84 8.28 -8.82
CA MET A 322 3.29 6.96 -9.02
C MET A 322 2.11 7.06 -9.99
N ARG A 323 2.15 6.26 -11.07
CA ARG A 323 1.04 6.14 -12.03
C ARG A 323 0.72 4.66 -12.15
N LEU A 324 -0.46 4.26 -11.71
CA LEU A 324 -0.93 2.88 -11.71
C LEU A 324 -2.27 2.78 -12.45
N GLN A 325 -2.38 1.82 -13.33
CA GLN A 325 -3.61 1.49 -14.02
C GLN A 325 -4.35 0.40 -13.26
N ALA A 326 -5.63 0.63 -12.99
CA ALA A 326 -6.52 -0.34 -12.39
C ALA A 326 -6.95 -1.39 -13.41
N ALA A 327 -6.83 -2.65 -13.00
CA ALA A 327 -7.36 -3.82 -13.69
C ALA A 327 -8.18 -4.66 -12.70
N GLY A 328 -9.13 -5.42 -13.24
CA GLY A 328 -9.85 -6.41 -12.45
C GLY A 328 -8.92 -7.48 -11.88
N LEU A 329 -9.37 -8.18 -10.84
CA LEU A 329 -8.65 -9.32 -10.29
C LEU A 329 -8.84 -10.56 -11.18
N ASP A 330 -7.98 -10.72 -12.18
CA ASP A 330 -7.86 -11.97 -12.92
C ASP A 330 -6.82 -12.87 -12.24
N PRO A 331 -7.19 -14.09 -11.77
CA PRO A 331 -6.26 -15.05 -11.18
C PRO A 331 -5.04 -15.35 -12.05
N PHE A 332 -5.20 -15.37 -13.39
CA PHE A 332 -4.08 -15.61 -14.29
C PHE A 332 -3.11 -14.42 -14.30
N MET A 333 -3.63 -13.20 -14.37
CA MET A 333 -2.83 -11.98 -14.26
C MET A 333 -2.10 -11.89 -12.91
N LEU A 334 -2.75 -12.28 -11.81
CA LEU A 334 -2.13 -12.33 -10.49
C LEU A 334 -1.00 -13.37 -10.42
N ALA A 335 -1.24 -14.58 -10.91
CA ALA A 335 -0.22 -15.62 -10.97
C ALA A 335 0.98 -15.19 -11.84
N TRP A 336 0.72 -14.53 -12.97
CA TRP A 336 1.76 -13.97 -13.83
C TRP A 336 2.57 -12.88 -13.12
N GLN A 337 1.93 -11.96 -12.40
CA GLN A 337 2.64 -10.93 -11.64
C GLN A 337 3.52 -11.53 -10.54
N LEU A 338 3.01 -12.53 -9.81
CA LEU A 338 3.79 -13.23 -8.78
C LEU A 338 4.96 -14.01 -9.36
N ALA A 339 4.80 -14.63 -10.54
CA ALA A 339 5.87 -15.33 -11.23
C ALA A 339 6.93 -14.37 -11.77
N ARG A 340 6.52 -13.20 -12.28
CA ARG A 340 7.42 -12.15 -12.78
C ARG A 340 8.20 -11.46 -11.66
N TYR A 341 7.57 -11.31 -10.50
CA TYR A 341 8.10 -10.59 -9.36
C TYR A 341 7.97 -11.41 -8.07
N PRO A 342 8.72 -12.52 -7.95
CA PRO A 342 8.70 -13.33 -6.73
C PRO A 342 9.23 -12.48 -5.56
N SER A 343 8.53 -12.50 -4.44
CA SER A 343 8.91 -11.74 -3.24
C SER A 343 9.14 -10.25 -3.53
N TYR A 344 8.24 -9.64 -4.32
CA TYR A 344 8.34 -8.25 -4.77
C TYR A 344 8.68 -7.26 -3.65
N CYS A 345 8.01 -7.37 -2.49
CA CYS A 345 8.28 -6.55 -1.31
C CYS A 345 9.76 -6.57 -0.87
N LEU A 346 10.39 -7.76 -0.87
CA LEU A 346 11.81 -7.90 -0.51
C LEU A 346 12.71 -7.27 -1.58
N ILE A 347 12.41 -7.48 -2.86
CA ILE A 347 13.17 -6.91 -3.98
C ILE A 347 13.14 -5.39 -3.90
N VAL A 348 11.95 -4.80 -3.74
CA VAL A 348 11.80 -3.35 -3.63
C VAL A 348 12.53 -2.81 -2.41
N GLN A 349 12.40 -3.47 -1.25
CA GLN A 349 13.12 -3.06 -0.06
C GLN A 349 14.64 -3.05 -0.30
N LEU A 350 15.22 -4.12 -0.86
CA LEU A 350 16.65 -4.16 -1.17
C LEU A 350 17.04 -3.08 -2.18
N TRP A 351 16.23 -2.85 -3.21
CA TRP A 351 16.48 -1.83 -4.23
C TRP A 351 16.53 -0.42 -3.66
N ILE A 352 15.56 -0.03 -2.82
CA ILE A 352 15.57 1.33 -2.25
C ILE A 352 16.77 1.55 -1.32
N HIS A 353 17.23 0.50 -0.62
CA HIS A 353 18.42 0.58 0.23
C HIS A 353 19.70 0.65 -0.62
N TYR A 354 19.72 -0.02 -1.77
CA TYR A 354 20.79 0.11 -2.76
C TYR A 354 20.90 1.54 -3.30
N GLU A 355 19.78 2.19 -3.64
CA GLU A 355 19.79 3.60 -4.07
C GLU A 355 20.22 4.54 -2.92
N ALA A 356 19.80 4.24 -1.70
CA ALA A 356 20.20 4.97 -0.50
C ALA A 356 21.73 4.86 -0.25
N PHE A 357 22.32 3.68 -0.49
CA PHE A 357 23.77 3.49 -0.44
C PHE A 357 24.49 4.32 -1.50
N TRP A 358 23.95 4.42 -2.72
CA TRP A 358 24.54 5.30 -3.73
C TRP A 358 24.44 6.78 -3.39
N LEU A 359 23.38 7.22 -2.71
CA LEU A 359 23.30 8.58 -2.18
C LEU A 359 24.40 8.84 -1.15
N PHE A 360 24.64 7.87 -0.26
CA PHE A 360 25.74 7.92 0.68
C PHE A 360 27.09 8.08 -0.03
N VAL A 361 27.37 7.22 -1.01
CA VAL A 361 28.63 7.27 -1.81
C VAL A 361 28.77 8.60 -2.56
N LYS A 362 27.67 9.22 -2.97
CA LYS A 362 27.65 10.56 -3.59
C LYS A 362 27.87 11.72 -2.60
N GLY A 363 28.12 11.43 -1.31
CA GLY A 363 28.43 12.42 -0.29
C GLY A 363 27.21 13.20 0.22
N VAL A 364 26.01 12.61 0.10
CA VAL A 364 24.80 13.21 0.67
C VAL A 364 24.86 13.08 2.19
N ALA A 365 24.59 14.17 2.90
CA ALA A 365 24.63 14.20 4.36
C ALA A 365 23.63 13.21 4.98
N TYR A 366 24.13 12.39 5.89
CA TYR A 366 23.32 11.53 6.75
C TYR A 366 22.64 12.37 7.84
N GLN A 367 21.35 12.12 8.04
CA GLN A 367 20.48 12.78 9.00
C GLN A 367 20.03 11.73 10.02
N PRO A 368 20.49 11.82 11.28
CA PRO A 368 20.15 10.84 12.30
C PRO A 368 18.67 10.91 12.68
N HIS A 369 18.12 9.78 13.12
CA HIS A 369 16.74 9.72 13.58
C HIS A 369 16.54 10.62 14.82
N PRO A 370 15.56 11.55 14.83
CA PRO A 370 15.43 12.57 15.88
C PRO A 370 15.26 12.02 17.31
N GLN A 371 14.74 10.80 17.45
CA GLN A 371 14.40 10.21 18.75
C GLN A 371 15.40 9.18 19.27
N GLY A 372 16.53 8.95 18.58
CA GLY A 372 17.50 7.93 19.01
C GLY A 372 16.90 6.50 19.10
N ALA A 373 15.74 6.27 18.48
CA ALA A 373 15.13 4.96 18.38
C ALA A 373 16.06 4.08 17.56
N GLU A 374 16.84 3.23 18.23
CA GLU A 374 17.74 2.31 17.57
C GLU A 374 17.13 0.90 17.60
N THR A 375 16.58 0.45 16.47
CA THR A 375 16.19 -0.97 16.32
C THR A 375 17.44 -1.83 16.21
N ALA A 376 17.34 -3.14 16.49
CA ALA A 376 18.48 -4.05 16.29
C ALA A 376 19.04 -3.96 14.86
N ALA A 377 18.16 -3.82 13.86
CA ALA A 377 18.54 -3.60 12.47
C ALA A 377 19.24 -2.25 12.26
N SER A 378 18.73 -1.15 12.81
CA SER A 378 19.38 0.17 12.67
C SER A 378 20.73 0.22 13.39
N ARG A 379 20.92 -0.51 14.49
CA ARG A 379 22.22 -0.65 15.19
C ARG A 379 23.24 -1.40 14.35
N ILE A 380 22.83 -2.50 13.73
CA ILE A 380 23.71 -3.28 12.87
C ILE A 380 24.13 -2.46 11.65
N ILE A 381 23.18 -1.75 11.02
CA ILE A 381 23.48 -0.85 9.89
C ILE A 381 24.36 0.31 10.36
N GLY A 382 24.04 0.93 11.49
CA GLY A 382 24.82 2.02 12.07
C GLY A 382 26.25 1.60 12.40
N ALA A 383 26.44 0.44 13.03
CA ALA A 383 27.75 -0.11 13.35
C ALA A 383 28.54 -0.51 12.09
N ALA A 384 27.88 -1.09 11.09
CA ALA A 384 28.52 -1.43 9.81
C ALA A 384 28.95 -0.18 9.03
N MET A 385 28.17 0.91 9.13
CA MET A 385 28.42 2.16 8.43
C MET A 385 29.25 3.17 9.24
N ALA A 386 29.49 2.93 10.54
CA ALA A 386 30.24 3.84 11.42
C ALA A 386 31.63 4.23 10.89
N PRO A 387 32.46 3.31 10.37
CA PRO A 387 33.75 3.69 9.79
C PRO A 387 33.59 4.62 8.57
N LEU A 388 32.51 4.43 7.82
CA LEU A 388 32.16 5.21 6.64
C LEU A 388 31.65 6.62 7.04
N PHE A 389 30.85 6.71 8.11
CA PHE A 389 30.37 7.96 8.68
C PHE A 389 31.51 8.79 9.28
N GLU A 390 32.44 8.17 10.00
CA GLU A 390 33.63 8.85 10.53
C GLU A 390 34.53 9.37 9.40
N LEU A 391 34.70 8.59 8.33
CA LEU A 391 35.44 9.02 7.14
C LEU A 391 34.75 10.18 6.41
N GLN A 392 33.42 10.14 6.28
CA GLN A 392 32.65 11.24 5.71
C GLN A 392 32.74 12.51 6.56
N ALA A 393 32.60 12.39 7.89
CA ALA A 393 32.73 13.52 8.81
C ALA A 393 34.14 14.14 8.77
N TRP A 394 35.18 13.31 8.69
CA TRP A 394 36.56 13.77 8.49
C TRP A 394 36.73 14.49 7.14
N TRP A 395 36.19 13.93 6.05
CA TRP A 395 36.26 14.50 4.70
C TRP A 395 35.50 15.83 4.59
N ASP A 396 34.30 15.90 5.15
CA ASP A 396 33.49 17.12 5.19
C ASP A 396 34.12 18.19 6.09
N GLY A 397 34.78 17.78 7.18
CA GLY A 397 35.60 18.65 8.04
C GLY A 397 36.79 19.28 7.29
N GLN A 398 37.38 18.59 6.32
CA GLN A 398 38.44 19.16 5.47
C GLN A 398 37.90 20.17 4.43
N ARG A 399 36.62 20.11 4.06
CA ARG A 399 36.00 21.03 3.10
C ARG A 399 35.48 22.33 3.74
N ARG A 400 35.38 22.41 5.07
CA ARG A 400 34.91 23.59 5.81
C ARG A 400 35.85 23.98 6.97
N PRO A 401 37.09 24.44 6.71
CA PRO A 401 37.97 24.90 7.78
C PRO A 401 37.48 26.18 8.51
N ASP A 402 36.48 26.90 7.98
CA ASP A 402 36.22 28.29 8.39
C ASP A 402 35.03 28.51 9.35
N GLN A 403 34.45 27.46 9.95
CA GLN A 403 33.37 27.59 10.94
C GLN A 403 33.74 27.18 12.36
N VAL A 404 35.04 27.22 12.69
CA VAL A 404 35.49 27.27 14.09
C VAL A 404 35.92 28.71 14.40
N LYS A 405 34.94 29.54 14.77
CA LYS A 405 35.18 30.72 15.60
C LYS A 405 34.28 30.62 16.84
N THR A 406 34.90 30.12 17.91
CA THR A 406 34.81 30.60 19.29
C THR A 406 33.53 31.34 19.67
N VAL A 407 32.71 30.71 20.51
CA VAL A 407 31.95 31.42 21.54
C VAL A 407 32.61 31.01 22.85
N ASP A 408 33.27 31.97 23.49
CA ASP A 408 33.77 31.91 24.86
C ASP A 408 32.64 31.69 25.87
#